data_AF-A0A837HG63-F1
#
_entry.id   AF-A0A837HG63-F1
#
_cell.length_a   1.000
_cell.length_b   1.000
_cell.length_c   1.000
_cell.angle_alpha   90.00
_cell.angle_beta   90.00
_cell.angle_gamma   90.00
#
_symmetry.space_group_name_H-M   'P 1'
#
loop_
_entity.id
_entity.type
_entity.pdbx_description
1 polymer ?
#
loop_
_entity_poly.entity_id
_entity_poly.type
_entity_poly.pdbx_seq_one_letter_code
_entity_poly.pdbx_strand_id
1 'polypeptide(L)' 'MDFFRKNFFVIWLDVPFFIIEKRVARKSDRKIIFRGKKTLKEVFYDRRDLYKKYFDVRIDCRRLPSSAVIKVILEKI' A
#
# COMPACT_ATOMS: atom_id res chain seq x y z
N MET A 1 12.51 -7.27 -6.82
CA MET A 1 11.07 -7.06 -7.06
C MET A 1 10.65 -7.52 -8.45
N ASP A 2 11.57 -7.71 -9.40
CA ASP A 2 11.27 -8.27 -10.73
C ASP A 2 10.72 -9.70 -10.71
N PHE A 3 11.04 -10.48 -9.67
CA PHE A 3 10.43 -11.79 -9.44
C PHE A 3 8.89 -11.71 -9.31
N PHE A 4 8.37 -10.65 -8.66
CA PHE A 4 6.92 -10.50 -8.50
C PHE A 4 6.27 -10.16 -9.83
N ARG A 5 6.82 -9.21 -10.60
CA ARG A 5 6.30 -8.82 -11.91
C ARG A 5 6.19 -9.97 -12.92
N LYS A 6 7.08 -10.97 -12.84
CA LYS A 6 7.10 -12.09 -13.79
C LYS A 6 6.17 -13.24 -13.42
N ASN A 7 5.84 -13.38 -12.13
CA ASN A 7 5.17 -14.59 -11.61
C ASN A 7 3.84 -14.30 -10.90
N PHE A 8 3.54 -13.03 -10.60
CA PHE A 8 2.39 -12.66 -9.80
C PHE A 8 1.68 -11.44 -10.39
N PHE A 9 0.37 -11.39 -10.18
CA PHE A 9 -0.43 -10.20 -10.41
C PHE A 9 -0.42 -9.32 -9.17
N VAL A 10 0.21 -8.15 -9.26
CA VAL A 10 0.47 -7.25 -8.14
C VAL A 10 -0.59 -6.15 -8.09
N ILE A 11 -1.45 -6.23 -7.08
CA ILE A 11 -2.46 -5.21 -6.80
C ILE A 11 -1.96 -4.24 -5.73
N TRP A 12 -1.88 -2.95 -6.09
CA TRP A 12 -1.56 -1.90 -5.15
C TRP A 12 -2.82 -1.21 -4.61
N LEU A 13 -3.06 -1.39 -3.31
CA LEU A 13 -4.11 -0.68 -2.57
C LEU A 13 -3.60 0.70 -2.15
N ASP A 14 -3.88 1.71 -2.97
CA ASP A 14 -3.41 3.06 -2.74
C ASP A 14 -4.29 3.79 -1.72
N VAL A 15 -3.66 4.21 -0.62
CA VAL A 15 -4.30 4.89 0.50
C VAL A 15 -3.47 6.12 0.84
N PRO A 16 -4.10 7.30 1.04
CA PRO A 16 -3.38 8.53 1.34
C PRO A 16 -2.71 8.47 2.71
N PHE A 17 -1.62 9.22 2.84
CA PHE A 17 -0.77 9.23 4.04
C PHE A 17 -1.55 9.42 5.35
N PHE A 18 -2.48 10.38 5.39
CA PHE A 18 -3.25 10.68 6.62
C PHE A 18 -4.07 9.48 7.13
N ILE A 19 -4.51 8.57 6.25
CA ILE A 19 -5.23 7.36 6.65
C ILE A 19 -4.23 6.33 7.21
N ILE A 20 -3.06 6.19 6.57
CA ILE A 20 -2.00 5.30 7.06
C ILE A 20 -1.52 5.74 8.43
N GLU A 21 -1.25 7.04 8.60
CA GLU A 21 -0.85 7.65 9.87
C GLU A 21 -1.87 7.36 10.99
N LYS A 22 -3.16 7.62 10.74
CA LYS A 22 -4.24 7.30 11.68
C LYS A 22 -4.30 5.81 12.04
N ARG A 23 -4.11 4.91 11.05
CA ARG A 23 -4.17 3.45 11.26
C ARG A 23 -2.98 2.94 12.06
N VAL A 24 -1.80 3.50 11.83
CA VAL A 24 -0.58 3.19 12.58
C VAL A 24 -0.72 3.68 14.02
N ALA A 25 -1.16 4.91 14.23
CA ALA A 25 -1.35 5.46 15.58
C ALA A 25 -2.32 4.64 16.44
N ARG A 26 -3.37 4.06 15.82
CA ARG A 26 -4.35 3.19 16.51
C ARG A 26 -3.83 1.78 16.82
N LYS A 27 -2.73 1.34 16.21
CA LYS A 27 -2.16 -0.01 16.37
C LYS A 27 -0.68 0.10 16.72
N SER A 28 -0.43 0.43 17.99
CA SER A 28 0.92 0.69 18.53
C SER A 28 1.82 -0.55 18.57
N ASP A 29 1.25 -1.75 18.44
CA ASP A 29 1.94 -3.03 18.33
C ASP A 29 2.70 -3.21 17.00
N ARG A 30 2.37 -2.39 15.98
CA ARG A 30 3.02 -2.48 14.67
C ARG A 30 4.43 -1.89 14.69
N LYS A 31 5.44 -2.76 14.67
CA LYS A 31 6.82 -2.37 14.38
C LYS A 31 6.95 -1.90 12.93
N ILE A 32 7.15 -0.60 12.75
CA ILE A 32 7.48 -0.02 11.44
C ILE A 32 9.00 -0.08 11.26
N ILE A 33 9.43 -0.71 10.17
CA ILE A 33 10.85 -0.72 9.79
C ILE A 33 11.15 0.56 9.02
N PHE A 34 11.90 1.47 9.66
CA PHE A 34 12.27 2.75 9.09
C PHE A 34 13.48 2.69 8.15
N ARG A 35 14.34 1.66 8.23
CA ARG A 35 15.54 1.47 7.38
C ARG A 35 16.34 2.78 7.15
N GLY A 36 16.71 3.47 8.23
CA GLY A 36 17.47 4.72 8.18
C GLY A 36 16.67 5.98 7.84
N LYS A 37 15.36 5.88 7.56
CA LYS A 37 14.46 7.03 7.50
C LYS A 37 14.12 7.52 8.92
N LYS A 38 13.85 8.82 9.07
CA LYS A 38 13.52 9.46 10.35
C LYS A 38 12.02 9.49 10.62
N THR A 39 11.19 9.52 9.58
CA THR A 39 9.74 9.73 9.72
C THR A 39 8.89 8.69 8.98
N LEU A 40 7.66 8.49 9.45
CA LEU A 40 6.69 7.63 8.78
C LEU A 40 6.38 8.16 7.36
N LYS A 41 6.41 9.48 7.20
CA LYS A 41 6.19 10.16 5.92
C LYS A 41 7.27 9.81 4.89
N GLU A 42 8.54 9.83 5.29
CA GLU A 42 9.65 9.42 4.42
C GLU A 42 9.52 7.95 4.02
N VAL A 43 9.23 7.05 4.98
CA VAL A 43 8.99 5.63 4.70
C VAL A 43 7.81 5.45 3.74
N PHE A 44 6.75 6.23 3.92
CA PHE A 44 5.57 6.18 3.05
C PHE A 44 5.91 6.55 1.61
N TYR A 45 6.58 7.68 1.37
CA TYR A 45 6.89 8.12 0.02
C TYR A 45 7.91 7.21 -0.67
N ASP A 46 8.96 6.79 0.04
CA ASP A 46 9.96 5.85 -0.47
C ASP A 46 9.33 4.52 -0.92
N ARG A 47 8.45 3.94 -0.09
CA ARG A 47 7.71 2.73 -0.46
C ARG A 47 6.70 2.98 -1.56
N ARG A 48 6.07 4.15 -1.60
CA ARG A 48 5.09 4.50 -2.63
C ARG A 48 5.72 4.52 -4.02
N ASP A 49 6.94 5.02 -4.14
CA ASP A 49 7.65 5.02 -5.43
C ASP A 49 8.03 3.61 -5.87
N LEU A 50 8.35 2.72 -4.93
CA LEU A 50 8.49 1.28 -5.22
C LEU A 50 7.16 0.68 -5.67
N TYR A 51 6.05 0.93 -4.96
CA TYR A 51 4.74 0.38 -5.34
C TYR A 51 4.31 0.85 -6.73
N LYS A 52 4.49 2.14 -7.06
CA LYS A 52 4.26 2.69 -8.40
C LYS A 52 5.06 1.97 -9.49
N LYS A 53 6.29 1.53 -9.18
CA LYS A 53 7.15 0.85 -10.15
C LYS A 53 6.68 -0.59 -10.44
N TYR A 54 6.05 -1.27 -9.48
CA TYR A 54 5.83 -2.72 -9.57
C TYR A 54 4.37 -3.17 -9.62
N PHE A 55 3.38 -2.28 -9.52
CA PHE A 55 1.97 -2.66 -9.62
C PHE A 55 1.56 -3.01 -11.06
N ASP A 56 0.63 -3.94 -11.20
CA ASP A 56 -0.13 -4.20 -12.44
C ASP A 56 -1.44 -3.42 -12.41
N VAL A 57 -2.11 -3.42 -11.25
CA VAL A 57 -3.33 -2.64 -11.00
C VAL A 57 -3.17 -1.78 -9.75
N ARG A 58 -3.62 -0.52 -9.86
CA ARG A 58 -3.82 0.38 -8.73
C ARG A 58 -5.31 0.47 -8.41
N ILE A 59 -5.66 0.24 -7.14
CA ILE A 59 -6.99 0.48 -6.60
C ILE A 59 -6.89 1.66 -5.66
N ASP A 60 -7.67 2.71 -5.94
CA ASP A 60 -7.77 3.87 -5.05
C ASP A 60 -8.71 3.56 -3.88
N CYS A 61 -8.12 3.31 -2.72
CA CYS A 61 -8.82 2.93 -1.51
C CYS A 61 -9.11 4.13 -0.59
N ARG A 62 -9.08 5.38 -1.11
CA ARG A 62 -9.34 6.60 -0.33
C ARG A 62 -10.66 6.56 0.45
N ARG A 63 -11.72 6.02 -0.14
CA ARG A 63 -13.08 6.01 0.44
C ARG A 63 -13.78 4.66 0.30
N LEU A 64 -13.07 3.59 -0.06
CA LEU A 64 -13.66 2.28 -0.26
C LEU A 64 -13.65 1.49 1.07
N PRO A 65 -14.81 0.95 1.51
CA PRO A 65 -14.81 -0.07 2.55
C PRO A 65 -14.14 -1.34 2.02
N SER A 66 -13.61 -2.17 2.92
CA SER A 66 -12.90 -3.41 2.54
C SER A 66 -13.71 -4.31 1.62
N SER A 67 -15.04 -4.38 1.80
CA SER A 67 -15.96 -5.14 0.95
C SER A 67 -15.98 -4.65 -0.50
N ALA A 68 -15.99 -3.33 -0.72
CA ALA A 68 -15.95 -2.76 -2.06
C ALA A 68 -14.59 -3.00 -2.74
N VAL A 69 -13.50 -2.95 -1.97
CA VAL A 69 -12.16 -3.28 -2.48
C VAL A 69 -12.11 -4.72 -2.99
N ILE A 70 -12.68 -5.68 -2.25
CA ILE A 70 -12.72 -7.08 -2.67
C ILE A 70 -13.45 -7.24 -4.00
N LYS A 71 -14.59 -6.56 -4.18
CA LYS A 71 -15.33 -6.60 -5.46
C LYS A 71 -14.48 -6.11 -6.63
N VAL A 72 -13.77 -4.99 -6.45
CA VAL A 72 -12.87 -4.44 -7.48
C VAL A 72 -11.70 -5.38 -7.78
N ILE A 73 -11.20 -6.12 -6.78
CA ILE A 73 -10.15 -7.12 -6.98
C ILE A 73 -10.67 -8.27 -7.85
N LEU A 74 -11.86 -8.81 -7.55
CA LEU A 74 -12.46 -9.91 -8.29
C LEU A 74 -12.80 -9.56 -9.74
N GLU A 75 -13.07 -8.28 -10.05
CA GLU A 75 -13.30 -7.81 -11.42
C GLU A 75 -12.00 -7.66 -12.25
N LYS A 76 -10.83 -7.80 -11.62
CA LYS A 76 -9.53 -7.50 -12.24
C LYS A 76 -8.58 -8.70 -12.34
N ILE A 77 -8.98 -9.86 -11.80
CA ILE A 77 -8.27 -11.15 -11.89
C ILE A 77 -9.12 -12.08 -12.73
#